data_AF-A0A7V5FUD3-F1
#
_entry.id   AF-A0A7V5FUD3-F1
#
_cell.length_a   1.000
_cell.length_b   1.000
_cell.length_c   1.000
_cell.angle_alpha   90.00
_cell.angle_beta   90.00
_cell.angle_gamma   90.00
#
_symmetry.space_group_name_H-M   'P 1'
#
loop_
_entity.id
_entity.type
_entity.pdbx_description
1 polymer ?
#
loop_
_entity_poly.entity_id
_entity_poly.type
_entity_poly.pdbx_seq_one_letter_code
_entity_poly.pdbx_strand_id
1 'polypeptide(L)'
;MFSIFLVGQPELDAHLEEERLLPLKQRIGIRFHLERFSRDITVQYIIYRLRMAGAKHLDIFTEDALTLIHSASRGTPRLINIICDHALLTGFADDKPVIDAEIIRECVKELHLPIGYDLLSEKGGPKQWTKGYRLWGILAGVLLLFLILLEVLPMTRAYSPLGKLLPENWLFSLHHLYKNIGG
;
A
#
# COMPACT_ATOMS: atom_id res chain seq x y z
N MET A 1 23.44 -23.66 36.40
CA MET A 1 22.12 -23.16 36.84
C MET A 1 21.23 -23.19 35.61
N PHE A 2 20.21 -24.04 35.59
CA PHE A 2 19.33 -24.20 34.42
C PHE A 2 18.02 -23.46 34.69
N SER A 3 17.65 -22.55 33.80
CA SER A 3 16.38 -21.82 33.83
C SER A 3 15.51 -22.35 32.69
N ILE A 4 14.32 -22.82 33.02
CA ILE A 4 13.33 -23.31 32.05
C ILE A 4 12.20 -22.30 31.99
N PHE A 5 11.88 -21.83 30.78
CA PHE A 5 10.72 -20.99 30.52
C PHE A 5 9.64 -21.85 29.87
N LEU A 6 8.47 -21.90 30.50
CA LEU A 6 7.31 -22.60 29.97
C LEU A 6 6.34 -21.55 29.42
N VAL A 7 6.03 -21.66 28.12
CA VAL A 7 5.12 -20.74 27.41
C VAL A 7 4.08 -21.58 26.67
N GLY A 8 2.83 -21.17 26.75
CA GLY A 8 1.73 -21.86 26.09
C GLY A 8 0.49 -20.99 26.00
N GLN A 9 -0.55 -21.56 25.41
CA GLN A 9 -1.89 -20.98 25.38
C GLN A 9 -2.57 -21.14 26.76
N PRO A 10 -3.68 -20.45 27.06
CA PRO A 10 -4.38 -20.55 28.35
C PRO A 10 -4.73 -21.99 28.78
N GLU A 11 -4.90 -22.90 27.83
CA GLU A 11 -5.14 -24.33 28.03
C GLU A 11 -3.99 -25.02 28.77
N LEU A 12 -2.76 -24.50 28.63
CA LEU A 12 -1.60 -25.02 29.35
C LEU A 12 -1.78 -24.91 30.87
N ASP A 13 -2.39 -23.83 31.36
CA ASP A 13 -2.64 -23.68 32.80
C ASP A 13 -3.57 -24.78 33.29
N ALA A 14 -4.63 -25.10 32.53
CA ALA A 14 -5.55 -26.19 32.84
C ALA A 14 -4.84 -27.56 32.85
N HIS A 15 -3.97 -27.82 31.88
CA HIS A 15 -3.18 -29.06 31.83
C HIS A 15 -2.21 -29.18 33.02
N LEU A 16 -1.59 -28.09 33.45
CA LEU A 16 -0.71 -28.09 34.62
C LEU A 16 -1.44 -28.43 35.91
N GLU A 17 -2.77 -28.29 35.96
CA GLU A 17 -3.59 -28.67 37.11
C GLU A 17 -3.89 -30.18 37.18
N GLU A 18 -3.60 -30.94 36.12
CA GLU A 18 -3.76 -32.40 36.12
C GLU A 18 -2.86 -33.06 37.18
N GLU A 19 -3.37 -34.09 37.87
CA GLU A 19 -2.65 -34.77 38.96
C GLU A 19 -1.23 -35.23 38.56
N ARG A 20 -1.06 -35.70 37.31
CA ARG A 20 0.22 -36.16 36.78
C ARG A 20 1.26 -35.04 36.62
N LEU A 21 0.84 -33.77 36.56
CA LEU A 21 1.70 -32.59 36.36
C LEU A 21 1.82 -31.70 37.60
N LEU A 22 1.13 -32.00 38.70
CA LEU A 22 1.24 -31.26 39.96
C LEU A 22 2.70 -31.10 40.47
N PRO A 23 3.59 -32.12 40.41
CA PRO A 23 4.98 -31.94 40.83
C PRO A 23 5.75 -30.91 39.99
N LEU A 24 5.40 -30.78 38.71
CA LEU A 24 5.98 -29.76 37.82
C LEU A 24 5.40 -28.39 38.15
N LYS A 25 4.07 -28.28 38.35
CA LYS A 25 3.38 -27.04 38.73
C LYS A 25 3.95 -26.41 40.01
N GLN A 26 4.34 -27.24 40.99
CA GLN A 26 4.96 -26.80 42.25
C GLN A 26 6.37 -26.20 42.06
N ARG A 27 7.06 -26.53 40.98
CA ARG A 27 8.42 -26.02 40.68
C ARG A 27 8.41 -24.72 39.87
N ILE A 28 7.24 -24.26 39.42
CA ILE A 28 7.09 -22.99 38.70
C ILE A 28 7.10 -21.84 39.72
N GLY A 29 8.24 -21.17 39.85
CA GLY A 29 8.42 -20.08 40.80
C GLY A 29 7.79 -18.73 40.38
N ILE A 30 7.60 -18.50 39.08
CA ILE A 30 7.01 -17.27 38.53
C ILE A 30 6.00 -17.65 37.45
N ARG A 31 4.81 -17.06 37.53
CA ARG A 31 3.75 -17.19 36.52
C ARG A 31 3.37 -15.80 36.05
N PHE A 32 3.27 -15.62 34.74
CA PHE A 32 2.89 -14.35 34.15
C PHE A 32 1.94 -14.60 32.98
N HIS A 33 0.80 -13.91 32.98
CA HIS A 33 -0.12 -13.90 31.86
C HIS A 33 0.09 -12.62 31.05
N LEU A 34 0.37 -12.76 29.76
CA LEU A 34 0.55 -11.60 28.87
C LEU A 34 -0.82 -10.99 28.56
N GLU A 35 -1.14 -9.90 29.26
CA GLU A 35 -2.35 -9.12 29.00
C GLU A 35 -2.25 -8.29 27.71
N ARG A 36 -3.40 -7.82 27.22
CA ARG A 36 -3.46 -6.84 26.13
C ARG A 36 -2.81 -5.53 26.58
N PHE A 37 -2.17 -4.84 25.65
CA PHE A 37 -1.52 -3.56 25.96
C PHE A 37 -2.53 -2.48 26.30
N SER A 38 -2.18 -1.60 27.24
CA SER A 38 -2.86 -0.31 27.42
C SER A 38 -2.57 0.62 26.24
N ARG A 39 -3.27 1.76 26.16
CA ARG A 39 -2.98 2.80 25.16
C ARG A 39 -1.51 3.21 25.19
N ASP A 40 -0.99 3.49 26.38
CA ASP A 40 0.38 4.00 26.54
C ASP A 40 1.43 2.94 26.14
N ILE A 41 1.21 1.68 26.53
CA ILE A 41 2.08 0.56 26.11
C ILE A 41 1.97 0.34 24.60
N THR A 42 0.78 0.51 24.01
CA THR A 42 0.60 0.42 22.54
C THR A 42 1.42 1.48 21.81
N VAL A 43 1.38 2.73 22.27
CA VAL A 43 2.16 3.83 21.69
C VAL A 43 3.66 3.56 21.83
N GLN A 44 4.11 3.19 23.03
CA GLN A 44 5.52 2.85 23.28
C GLN A 44 5.98 1.67 22.42
N TYR A 45 5.13 0.66 22.24
CA TYR A 45 5.39 -0.49 21.39
C TYR A 45 5.59 -0.09 19.93
N ILE A 46 4.70 0.74 19.38
CA ILE A 46 4.80 1.25 18.01
C ILE A 46 6.10 2.04 17.83
N ILE A 47 6.40 2.97 18.75
CA ILE A 47 7.63 3.78 18.71
C ILE A 47 8.86 2.88 18.78
N TYR A 48 8.86 1.88 19.66
CA TYR A 48 9.94 0.91 19.79
C TYR A 48 10.15 0.14 18.47
N ARG A 49 9.07 -0.34 17.85
CA ARG A 49 9.12 -1.06 16.57
C ARG A 49 9.67 -0.19 15.44
N LEU A 50 9.26 1.08 15.36
CA LEU A 50 9.80 2.03 14.40
C LEU A 50 11.30 2.26 14.59
N ARG A 51 11.78 2.39 15.84
CA ARG A 51 13.22 2.49 16.14
C ARG A 51 13.98 1.26 15.69
N MET A 52 13.46 0.07 15.94
CA MET A 52 14.08 -1.19 15.53
C MET A 52 14.09 -1.35 14.00
N ALA A 53 13.13 -0.77 13.30
CA ALA A 53 13.11 -0.69 11.83
C ALA A 53 14.06 0.38 11.25
N GLY A 54 14.74 1.17 12.09
CA GLY A 54 15.67 2.20 11.65
C GLY A 54 15.01 3.52 11.21
N ALA A 55 13.78 3.79 11.68
CA ALA A 55 13.09 5.04 11.38
C ALA A 55 13.91 6.26 11.86
N LYS A 56 14.18 7.19 10.94
CA LYS A 56 14.92 8.44 11.23
C LYS A 56 14.08 9.44 12.04
N HIS A 57 12.77 9.39 11.85
CA HIS A 57 11.78 10.22 12.55
C HIS A 57 10.74 9.30 13.18
N LEU A 58 10.28 9.64 14.38
CA LEU A 58 9.30 8.84 15.13
C LEU A 58 7.87 9.38 15.01
N ASP A 59 7.73 10.56 14.43
CA ASP A 59 6.47 11.28 14.26
C ASP A 59 5.74 10.81 12.98
N ILE A 60 5.82 9.51 12.70
CA ILE A 60 5.22 8.88 11.50
C ILE A 60 3.71 8.71 11.69
N PHE A 61 3.22 8.60 12.92
CA PHE A 61 1.80 8.49 13.23
C PHE A 61 1.34 9.70 14.04
N THR A 62 0.16 10.25 13.73
CA THR A 62 -0.46 11.28 14.57
C THR A 62 -1.04 10.69 15.87
N GLU A 63 -1.24 11.52 16.89
CA GLU A 63 -1.88 11.08 18.15
C GLU A 63 -3.28 10.48 17.94
N ASP A 64 -4.05 11.02 17.00
CA ASP A 64 -5.36 10.49 16.63
C ASP A 64 -5.24 9.12 15.96
N ALA A 65 -4.24 8.94 15.08
CA ALA A 65 -3.94 7.66 14.46
C ALA A 65 -3.56 6.60 15.50
N LEU A 66 -2.66 6.94 16.44
CA LEU A 66 -2.24 6.08 17.53
C LEU A 66 -3.40 5.65 18.43
N THR A 67 -4.30 6.60 18.73
CA THR A 67 -5.51 6.34 19.52
C THR A 67 -6.43 5.37 18.79
N LEU A 68 -6.64 5.58 17.49
CA LEU A 68 -7.46 4.69 16.68
C LEU A 68 -6.84 3.30 16.51
N ILE A 69 -5.51 3.19 16.35
CA ILE A 69 -4.79 1.91 16.29
C ILE A 69 -5.01 1.12 17.59
N HIS A 70 -4.89 1.78 18.75
CA HIS A 70 -5.14 1.13 20.03
C HIS A 70 -6.59 0.65 20.15
N SER A 71 -7.55 1.52 19.82
CA SER A 71 -8.98 1.17 19.87
C SER A 71 -9.32 0.00 18.92
N ALA A 72 -8.82 0.05 17.69
CA ALA A 72 -9.05 -0.98 16.69
C ALA A 72 -8.38 -2.31 17.08
N SER A 73 -7.13 -2.30 17.57
CA SER A 73 -6.42 -3.53 17.97
C SER A 73 -6.82 -4.07 19.36
N ARG A 74 -7.47 -3.25 20.18
CA ARG A 74 -7.69 -3.46 21.62
C ARG A 74 -6.40 -3.80 22.38
N GLY A 75 -5.27 -3.26 21.93
CA GLY A 75 -3.95 -3.54 22.52
C GLY A 75 -3.36 -4.91 22.19
N THR A 76 -3.88 -5.61 21.17
CA THR A 76 -3.33 -6.91 20.75
C THR A 76 -2.08 -6.69 19.88
N PRO A 77 -0.88 -7.13 20.27
CA PRO A 77 0.37 -6.81 19.54
C PRO A 77 0.36 -7.25 18.07
N ARG A 78 -0.22 -8.42 17.79
CA ARG A 78 -0.35 -8.93 16.41
C ARG A 78 -1.23 -8.01 15.54
N LEU A 79 -2.34 -7.52 16.10
CA LEU A 79 -3.24 -6.62 15.37
C LEU A 79 -2.65 -5.23 15.21
N ILE A 80 -1.95 -4.72 16.23
CA ILE A 80 -1.21 -3.45 16.13
C ILE A 80 -0.26 -3.50 14.94
N ASN A 81 0.56 -4.54 14.82
CA ASN A 81 1.50 -4.67 13.71
C ASN A 81 0.79 -4.73 12.36
N ILE A 82 -0.26 -5.55 12.23
CA ILE A 82 -1.01 -5.66 10.96
C ILE A 82 -1.57 -4.31 10.52
N ILE A 83 -2.16 -3.53 11.44
CA ILE A 83 -2.70 -2.21 11.14
C ILE A 83 -1.58 -1.24 10.77
N CYS A 84 -0.48 -1.19 11.54
CA CYS A 84 0.64 -0.30 11.29
C CYS A 84 1.32 -0.61 9.95
N ASP A 85 1.60 -1.88 9.65
CA ASP A 85 2.26 -2.30 8.42
C ASP A 85 1.41 -1.90 7.20
N HIS A 86 0.10 -2.14 7.25
CA HIS A 86 -0.82 -1.74 6.19
C HIS A 86 -0.89 -0.21 6.02
N ALA A 87 -0.96 0.52 7.13
CA ALA A 87 -1.02 1.97 7.12
C ALA A 87 0.26 2.61 6.57
N LEU A 88 1.42 2.06 6.90
CA LEU A 88 2.70 2.53 6.37
C LEU A 88 2.80 2.27 4.86
N LEU A 89 2.35 1.10 4.39
CA LEU A 89 2.31 0.80 2.95
C LEU A 89 1.34 1.73 2.21
N THR A 90 0.17 1.99 2.79
CA THR A 90 -0.85 2.89 2.23
C THR A 90 -0.33 4.33 2.17
N GLY A 91 0.24 4.84 3.26
CA GLY A 91 0.83 6.17 3.29
C GLY A 91 2.00 6.32 2.31
N PHE A 92 2.82 5.28 2.16
CA PHE A 92 3.89 5.26 1.16
C PHE A 92 3.34 5.32 -0.27
N ALA A 93 2.28 4.56 -0.58
CA ALA A 93 1.65 4.59 -1.90
C ALA A 93 1.00 5.95 -2.23
N ASP A 94 0.51 6.64 -1.21
CA ASP A 94 -0.12 7.96 -1.30
C ASP A 94 0.86 9.15 -1.23
N ASP A 95 2.16 8.91 -1.12
CA ASP A 95 3.21 9.91 -0.87
C ASP A 95 2.92 10.78 0.38
N LYS A 96 2.33 10.17 1.41
CA LYS A 96 2.04 10.79 2.71
C LYS A 96 3.11 10.40 3.73
N PRO A 97 3.98 11.33 4.15
CA PRO A 97 5.05 11.03 5.11
C PRO A 97 4.54 10.83 6.55
N VAL A 98 3.31 11.26 6.84
CA VAL A 98 2.67 11.14 8.15
C VAL A 98 1.33 10.42 8.00
N ILE A 99 1.13 9.40 8.82
CA ILE A 99 -0.08 8.58 8.89
C ILE A 99 -1.07 9.21 9.86
N ASP A 100 -2.21 9.65 9.33
CA ASP A 100 -3.31 10.22 10.11
C ASP A 100 -4.40 9.19 10.43
N ALA A 101 -5.41 9.63 11.19
CA ALA A 101 -6.52 8.76 11.57
C ALA A 101 -7.39 8.32 10.38
N GLU A 102 -7.35 9.00 9.23
CA GLU A 102 -8.14 8.62 8.07
C GLU A 102 -7.56 7.38 7.40
N ILE A 103 -6.24 7.36 7.19
CA ILE A 103 -5.54 6.17 6.65
C ILE A 103 -5.79 4.95 7.54
N ILE A 104 -5.76 5.14 8.87
CA ILE A 104 -6.06 4.05 9.81
C ILE A 104 -7.51 3.56 9.68
N ARG A 105 -8.50 4.46 9.52
CA ARG A 105 -9.90 4.05 9.28
C ARG A 105 -10.04 3.20 8.03
N GLU A 106 -9.39 3.61 6.94
CA GLU A 106 -9.40 2.88 5.69
C GLU A 106 -8.75 1.49 5.83
N CYS A 107 -7.55 1.43 6.43
CA CYS A 107 -6.85 0.17 6.68
C CYS A 107 -7.68 -0.80 7.53
N VAL A 108 -8.31 -0.31 8.60
CA VAL A 108 -9.16 -1.13 9.47
C VAL A 108 -10.37 -1.69 8.73
N LYS A 109 -10.96 -0.89 7.82
CA LYS A 109 -12.07 -1.32 6.98
C LYS A 109 -11.65 -2.40 5.98
N GLU A 110 -10.49 -2.23 5.33
CA GLU A 110 -10.00 -3.17 4.32
C GLU A 110 -9.55 -4.51 4.89
N LEU A 111 -8.93 -4.50 6.07
CA LEU A 111 -8.39 -5.71 6.69
C LEU A 111 -9.48 -6.66 7.23
N HIS A 112 -10.77 -6.28 7.17
CA HIS A 112 -11.92 -7.05 7.65
C HIS A 112 -11.67 -7.75 9.01
N LEU A 113 -10.92 -7.07 9.89
CA LEU A 113 -10.40 -7.74 11.07
C LEU A 113 -11.56 -8.15 11.99
N PRO A 114 -11.61 -9.40 12.49
CA PRO A 114 -12.59 -9.86 13.47
C PRO A 114 -12.26 -9.23 14.82
N ILE A 115 -12.59 -7.97 14.95
CA ILE A 115 -12.39 -7.16 16.15
C ILE A 115 -13.70 -6.49 16.45
N GLY A 116 -13.99 -6.21 17.73
CA GLY A 116 -15.25 -5.60 18.17
C GLY A 116 -15.49 -4.25 17.49
N TYR A 117 -16.10 -4.31 16.31
CA TYR A 117 -16.48 -3.20 15.44
C TYR A 117 -17.72 -2.47 15.99
N ASP A 118 -18.43 -3.11 16.92
CA ASP A 118 -19.66 -2.59 17.54
C ASP A 118 -19.44 -1.23 18.22
N LEU A 119 -18.21 -0.87 18.62
CA LEU A 119 -17.91 0.43 19.27
C LEU A 119 -17.48 1.54 18.30
N LEU A 120 -17.17 1.22 17.04
CA LEU A 120 -16.75 2.19 16.02
C LEU A 120 -17.89 2.59 15.07
N SER A 121 -19.06 1.94 15.18
CA SER A 121 -20.15 2.10 14.20
C SER A 121 -20.99 3.38 14.33
N GLU A 122 -20.74 4.28 15.30
CA GLU A 122 -21.67 5.41 15.55
C GLU A 122 -21.09 6.83 15.57
N LYS A 123 -19.79 7.08 15.37
CA LYS A 123 -19.28 8.47 15.32
C LYS A 123 -18.28 8.70 14.19
N GLY A 124 -18.81 8.98 13.00
CA GLY A 124 -18.02 9.49 11.88
C GLY A 124 -18.82 9.54 10.59
N GLY A 125 -19.72 10.51 10.45
CA GLY A 125 -20.40 10.77 9.18
C GLY A 125 -19.40 11.03 8.04
N PRO A 126 -19.74 10.67 6.79
CA PRO A 126 -18.79 10.66 5.68
C PRO A 126 -18.38 12.09 5.30
N LYS A 127 -17.11 12.45 5.50
CA LYS A 127 -16.53 13.68 4.94
C LYS A 127 -15.78 13.38 3.65
N GLN A 128 -16.56 13.13 2.60
CA GLN A 128 -16.31 13.42 1.18
C GLN A 128 -14.92 14.02 0.83
N TRP A 129 -13.93 13.18 0.54
CA TRP A 129 -12.69 13.57 -0.15
C TRP A 129 -12.59 12.82 -1.47
N THR A 130 -13.26 13.35 -2.50
CA THR A 130 -13.17 12.85 -3.88
C THR A 130 -12.90 13.95 -4.90
N LYS A 131 -12.32 15.09 -4.53
CA LYS A 131 -12.20 16.24 -5.45
C LYS A 131 -10.83 16.52 -6.05
N GLY A 132 -9.74 15.87 -5.61
CA GLY A 132 -8.40 16.12 -6.18
C GLY A 132 -8.04 15.26 -7.38
N TYR A 133 -8.27 13.95 -7.30
CA TYR A 133 -7.69 12.99 -8.24
C TYR A 133 -8.55 12.62 -9.45
N ARG A 134 -9.86 12.94 -9.45
CA ARG A 134 -10.75 12.64 -10.60
C ARG A 134 -10.46 13.53 -11.81
N LEU A 135 -10.01 14.76 -11.60
CA LEU A 135 -9.67 15.70 -12.68
C LEU A 135 -8.29 15.38 -13.27
N TRP A 136 -7.32 14.98 -12.44
CA TRP A 136 -5.99 14.58 -12.89
C TRP A 136 -6.01 13.26 -13.68
N GLY A 137 -6.87 12.30 -13.33
CA GLY A 137 -7.06 11.08 -14.12
C GLY A 137 -7.62 11.34 -15.53
N ILE A 138 -8.53 12.31 -15.67
CA ILE A 138 -9.06 12.72 -16.99
C ILE A 138 -7.99 13.47 -17.78
N LEU A 139 -7.24 14.38 -17.14
CA LEU A 139 -6.15 15.12 -17.79
C LEU A 139 -5.01 14.18 -18.24
N ALA A 140 -4.63 13.21 -17.42
CA ALA A 140 -3.64 12.18 -17.76
C ALA A 140 -4.13 11.30 -18.91
N GLY A 141 -5.42 10.90 -18.90
CA GLY A 141 -6.03 10.14 -19.99
C GLY A 141 -6.07 10.91 -21.31
N VAL A 142 -6.47 12.19 -21.28
CA VAL A 142 -6.51 13.06 -22.46
C VAL A 142 -5.10 13.34 -23.00
N LEU A 143 -4.11 13.54 -22.13
CA LEU A 143 -2.71 13.70 -22.52
C LEU A 143 -2.16 12.42 -23.19
N LEU A 144 -2.48 11.25 -22.64
CA LEU A 144 -2.08 9.96 -23.22
C LEU A 144 -2.74 9.75 -24.59
N LEU A 145 -4.02 10.08 -24.72
CA LEU A 145 -4.78 9.97 -25.98
C LEU A 145 -4.27 10.97 -27.03
N PHE A 146 -3.86 12.17 -26.60
CA PHE A 146 -3.23 13.19 -27.45
C PHE A 146 -1.83 12.80 -27.91
N LEU A 147 -1.04 12.15 -27.03
CA LEU A 147 0.29 11.60 -27.39
C LEU A 147 0.15 10.45 -28.39
N ILE A 148 -0.82 9.55 -28.20
CA ILE A 148 -1.13 8.48 -29.15
C ILE A 148 -1.62 9.06 -30.49
N LEU A 149 -2.41 10.14 -30.46
CA LEU A 149 -2.87 10.84 -31.67
C LEU A 149 -1.73 11.54 -32.42
N LEU A 150 -0.73 12.05 -31.70
CA LEU A 150 0.50 12.63 -32.26
C LEU A 150 1.40 11.57 -32.92
N GLU A 151 1.42 10.34 -32.41
CA GLU A 151 2.18 9.22 -32.97
C GLU A 151 1.57 8.65 -34.26
N VAL A 152 0.28 8.86 -34.51
CA VAL A 152 -0.42 8.44 -35.75
C VAL A 152 -0.22 9.45 -36.90
N LEU A 153 0.32 10.64 -36.62
CA LEU A 153 0.55 11.71 -37.60
C LEU A 153 1.91 11.78 -38.33
N PRO A 154 2.83 10.78 -38.35
CA PRO A 154 3.95 10.81 -39.30
C PRO A 154 3.54 10.32 -40.71
N MET A 155 2.32 9.79 -40.89
CA MET A 155 1.87 9.16 -42.15
C MET A 155 1.03 10.06 -43.07
N THR A 156 1.17 11.39 -42.98
CA THR A 156 0.63 12.31 -44.00
C THR A 156 1.67 13.27 -44.56
N ARG A 157 2.95 13.14 -44.18
CA ARG A 157 4.04 14.02 -44.66
C ARG A 157 4.70 13.57 -45.97
N ALA A 158 4.02 12.76 -46.77
CA ALA A 158 4.47 12.36 -48.10
C ALA A 158 3.32 12.36 -49.12
N TYR A 159 2.65 13.51 -49.29
CA TYR A 159 1.97 13.83 -50.54
C TYR A 159 2.72 14.97 -51.21
N SER A 160 3.78 14.60 -51.94
CA SER A 160 4.41 15.46 -52.93
C SER A 160 3.40 15.71 -54.07
N PRO A 161 2.93 16.95 -54.29
CA PRO A 161 1.98 17.23 -55.39
C PRO A 161 2.62 17.03 -56.77
N LEU A 162 3.94 16.88 -56.83
CA LEU A 162 4.72 16.72 -58.06
C LEU A 162 4.66 15.31 -58.68
N GLY A 163 4.09 14.31 -58.02
CA GLY A 163 3.96 12.95 -58.57
C GLY A 163 2.76 12.72 -59.48
N LYS A 164 1.81 13.66 -59.56
CA LYS A 164 0.56 13.53 -60.34
C LYS A 164 0.57 14.28 -61.68
N LEU A 165 1.66 14.95 -62.05
CA LEU A 165 1.74 15.79 -63.25
C LEU A 165 2.65 15.24 -64.36
N LEU A 166 3.26 14.07 -64.16
CA LEU A 166 4.08 13.41 -65.17
C LEU A 166 3.46 12.03 -65.48
N PRO A 167 2.87 11.84 -66.67
CA PRO A 167 2.33 10.54 -67.06
C PRO A 167 3.45 9.51 -67.26
N GLU A 168 3.21 8.28 -66.80
CA GLU A 168 4.21 7.21 -66.63
C GLU A 168 4.91 6.75 -67.94
N ASN A 169 4.44 7.22 -69.09
CA ASN A 169 4.99 6.93 -70.42
C ASN A 169 6.17 7.84 -70.84
N TRP A 170 6.47 8.90 -70.09
CA TRP A 170 7.61 9.79 -70.39
C TRP A 170 8.97 9.22 -69.95
N LEU A 171 8.99 8.42 -68.88
CA LEU A 171 10.23 7.80 -68.37
C LEU A 171 10.81 6.75 -69.33
N PHE A 172 9.94 6.02 -70.04
CA PHE A 172 10.36 5.09 -71.10
C PHE A 172 10.88 5.81 -72.35
N SER A 173 10.33 6.98 -72.69
CA SER A 173 10.72 7.75 -73.88
C SER A 173 12.11 8.41 -73.73
N LEU A 174 12.43 8.89 -72.53
CA LEU A 174 13.76 9.46 -72.22
C LEU A 174 14.89 8.43 -72.24
N HIS A 175 14.59 7.18 -71.83
CA HIS A 175 15.57 6.09 -71.90
C HIS A 175 15.90 5.69 -73.35
N HIS A 176 14.93 5.81 -74.27
CA HIS A 176 15.13 5.50 -75.68
C HIS A 176 15.89 6.61 -76.44
N LEU A 177 15.74 7.88 -76.02
CA LEU A 177 16.45 9.02 -76.61
C LEU A 177 17.92 9.08 -76.18
N TYR A 178 18.26 8.69 -74.95
CA TYR A 178 19.65 8.69 -74.48
C TYR A 178 20.51 7.58 -75.13
N LYS A 179 19.91 6.44 -75.50
CA LYS A 179 20.63 5.30 -76.07
C LYS A 179 21.02 5.47 -77.54
N ASN A 180 20.46 6.44 -78.26
CA ASN A 180 20.63 6.59 -79.71
C ASN A 180 21.48 7.81 -80.13
N ILE A 181 22.07 8.53 -79.18
CA ILE A 181 22.91 9.73 -79.42
C ILE A 181 24.38 9.47 -79.00
N GLY A 182 24.75 8.21 -78.76
CA GLY A 182 26.08 7.81 -78.27
C GLY A 182 26.66 6.58 -78.95
N GLY A 183 26.48 6.43 -80.27
CA GLY A 183 27.07 5.35 -81.08
C GLY A 183 26.83 5.53 -82.57
#